data_AF-G0QPS4-F1
#
_entry.id   AF-G0QPS4-F1
#
_cell.length_a   1.000
_cell.length_b   1.000
_cell.length_c   1.000
_cell.angle_alpha   90.00
_cell.angle_beta   90.00
_cell.angle_gamma   90.00
#
_symmetry.space_group_name_H-M   'P 1'
#
loop_
_entity.id
_entity.type
_entity.pdbx_description
1 polymer ?
#
loop_
_entity_poly.entity_id
_entity_poly.type
_entity_poly.pdbx_seq_one_letter_code
_entity_poly.pdbx_strand_id
1 'polypeptide(L)'
;MQIIQLLIQDINKEIFICLKQYFEQENVKIQSFQERIDNIHLTYDSHIKYKYGITIDDELISDKYQNEFDNQFQKAYMECAERGFCDIYCGCDINDCKIRKKGCRCINGKCKTNLCICFSLGMECDPEICNMCYGCEKKNRCENNEYVYRKQARTVIGVSSACNGLGLYNTQPINENCLVVLYIGELISEDELIIRESWFKSDQLYSFIKNDYEKLTDSKFFGNKIIDKY
;
A
#
# COMPACT_ATOMS: atom_id res chain seq x y z
N MET A 1 31.79 28.93 36.37
CA MET A 1 31.04 27.75 36.86
C MET A 1 29.55 28.03 37.07
N GLN A 2 29.16 29.15 37.70
CA GLN A 2 27.72 29.49 37.91
C GLN A 2 26.90 29.71 36.64
N ILE A 3 27.46 30.32 35.58
CA ILE A 3 26.75 30.60 34.31
C ILE A 3 26.37 29.31 33.56
N ILE A 4 27.26 28.30 33.58
CA ILE A 4 27.01 27.00 32.94
C ILE A 4 25.89 26.25 33.67
N GLN A 5 25.83 26.38 35.00
CA GLN A 5 24.80 25.75 35.82
C GLN A 5 23.40 26.33 35.55
N LEU A 6 23.31 27.66 35.34
CA LEU A 6 22.07 28.34 34.95
C LEU A 6 21.61 27.94 33.54
N LEU A 7 22.54 27.90 32.57
CA LEU A 7 22.23 27.46 31.20
C LEU A 7 21.73 26.00 31.14
N ILE A 8 22.33 25.09 31.93
CA ILE A 8 21.87 23.70 32.03
C ILE A 8 20.46 23.60 32.66
N GLN A 9 20.16 24.45 33.65
CA GLN A 9 18.83 24.50 34.27
C GLN A 9 17.76 25.01 33.30
N ASP A 10 18.08 26.01 32.47
CA ASP A 10 17.14 26.55 31.49
C ASP A 10 16.91 25.58 30.32
N ILE A 11 17.97 24.91 29.82
CA ILE A 11 17.84 23.85 28.79
C ILE A 11 16.98 22.69 29.31
N ASN A 12 17.16 22.27 30.57
CA ASN A 12 16.35 21.21 31.17
C ASN A 12 14.86 21.61 31.30
N LYS A 13 14.57 22.89 31.56
CA LYS A 13 13.18 23.40 31.57
C LYS A 13 12.57 23.40 30.18
N GLU A 14 13.29 23.86 29.17
CA GLU A 14 12.79 23.86 27.78
C GLU A 14 12.52 22.45 27.27
N ILE A 15 13.43 21.49 27.52
CA ILE A 15 13.22 20.09 27.17
C ILE A 15 11.97 19.52 27.85
N PHE A 16 11.76 19.84 29.13
CA PHE A 16 10.59 19.37 29.87
C PHE A 16 9.28 19.96 29.33
N ILE A 17 9.29 21.24 28.92
CA ILE A 17 8.14 21.88 28.27
C ILE A 17 7.83 21.22 26.93
N CYS A 18 8.84 20.98 26.09
CA CYS A 18 8.66 20.30 24.80
C CYS A 18 8.15 18.87 24.97
N LEU A 19 8.68 18.11 25.94
CA LEU A 19 8.18 16.76 26.23
C LEU A 19 6.74 16.79 26.73
N LYS A 20 6.38 17.74 27.60
CA LYS A 20 5.01 17.89 28.08
C LYS A 20 4.04 18.21 26.94
N GLN A 21 4.41 19.14 26.05
CA GLN A 21 3.62 19.46 24.84
C GLN A 21 3.49 18.25 23.91
N TYR A 22 4.56 17.47 23.73
CA TYR A 22 4.53 16.24 22.95
C TYR A 22 3.55 15.21 23.56
N PHE A 23 3.61 14.98 24.87
CA PHE A 23 2.68 14.06 25.55
C PHE A 23 1.24 14.56 25.52
N GLU A 24 1.00 15.86 25.64
CA GLU A 24 -0.34 16.44 25.50
C GLU A 24 -0.89 16.24 24.07
N GLN A 25 -0.06 16.43 23.05
CA GLN A 25 -0.43 16.17 21.65
C GLN A 25 -0.70 14.68 21.39
N GLU A 26 0.10 13.78 21.94
CA GLU A 26 -0.12 12.33 21.83
C GLU A 26 -1.41 11.90 22.54
N ASN A 27 -1.72 12.47 23.71
CA ASN A 27 -2.97 12.19 24.41
C ASN A 27 -4.21 12.64 23.62
N VAL A 28 -4.16 13.81 22.99
CA VAL A 28 -5.24 14.29 22.10
C VAL A 28 -5.42 13.34 20.90
N LYS A 29 -4.33 12.84 20.31
CA LYS A 29 -4.40 11.85 19.21
C LYS A 29 -5.03 10.53 19.67
N ILE A 30 -4.66 10.05 20.86
CA ILE A 30 -5.20 8.82 21.44
C ILE A 30 -6.70 8.96 21.72
N GLN A 31 -7.12 10.07 22.33
CA GLN A 31 -8.54 10.35 22.58
C GLN A 31 -9.34 10.45 21.28
N SER A 32 -8.83 11.19 20.29
CA SER A 32 -9.45 11.28 18.97
C SER A 32 -9.52 9.92 18.26
N PHE A 33 -8.55 9.03 18.47
CA PHE A 33 -8.59 7.67 17.92
C PHE A 33 -9.66 6.82 18.63
N GLN A 34 -9.76 6.89 19.95
CA GLN A 34 -10.78 6.18 20.73
C GLN A 34 -12.19 6.64 20.39
N GLU A 35 -12.44 7.95 20.28
CA GLU A 35 -13.74 8.47 19.84
C GLU A 35 -14.12 7.99 18.43
N ARG A 36 -13.14 7.81 17.53
CA ARG A 36 -13.37 7.24 16.20
C ARG A 36 -13.72 5.75 16.26
N ILE A 37 -13.03 4.97 17.09
CA ILE A 37 -13.34 3.56 17.32
C ILE A 37 -14.76 3.40 17.90
N ASP A 38 -15.12 4.23 18.88
CA ASP A 38 -16.44 4.20 19.50
C ASP A 38 -17.54 4.59 18.50
N ASN A 39 -17.31 5.61 17.66
CA ASN A 39 -18.24 5.97 16.59
C ASN A 39 -18.38 4.87 15.54
N ILE A 40 -17.29 4.20 15.17
CA ILE A 40 -17.34 3.03 14.28
C ILE A 40 -18.19 1.95 14.92
N HIS A 41 -17.98 1.61 16.20
CA HIS A 41 -18.79 0.61 16.90
C HIS A 41 -20.27 0.97 17.02
N LEU A 42 -20.62 2.26 17.08
CA LEU A 42 -22.01 2.75 17.14
C LEU A 42 -22.70 2.78 15.78
N THR A 43 -21.94 2.92 14.68
CA THR A 43 -22.46 3.00 13.31
C THR A 43 -22.32 1.70 12.52
N TYR A 44 -21.47 0.77 12.96
CA TYR A 44 -21.32 -0.54 12.33
C TYR A 44 -22.53 -1.43 12.63
N ASP A 45 -23.37 -1.62 11.62
CA ASP A 45 -24.41 -2.64 11.62
C ASP A 45 -23.75 -4.04 11.55
N SER A 46 -24.00 -4.86 12.57
CA SER A 46 -23.44 -6.21 12.76
C SER A 46 -23.78 -7.23 11.64
N HIS A 47 -24.53 -6.81 10.62
CA HIS A 47 -25.03 -7.67 9.55
C HIS A 47 -24.20 -7.67 8.25
N ILE A 48 -23.12 -6.90 8.16
CA ILE A 48 -22.19 -7.02 7.01
C ILE A 48 -21.32 -8.29 7.19
N LYS A 49 -21.85 -9.43 6.77
CA LYS A 49 -21.06 -10.63 6.52
C LYS A 49 -20.18 -10.38 5.30
N TYR A 50 -18.88 -10.17 5.51
CA TYR A 50 -17.91 -10.26 4.43
C TYR A 50 -18.00 -11.65 3.80
N LYS A 51 -18.27 -11.69 2.49
CA LYS A 51 -18.46 -12.93 1.71
C LYS A 51 -17.18 -13.78 1.58
N TYR A 52 -16.04 -13.26 2.04
CA TYR A 52 -14.72 -13.88 1.96
C TYR A 52 -14.05 -13.93 3.34
N GLY A 53 -14.65 -14.69 4.26
CA GLY A 53 -13.95 -15.17 5.44
C GLY A 53 -13.53 -16.61 5.19
N ILE A 54 -12.22 -16.88 5.15
CA ILE A 54 -11.71 -18.26 5.14
C ILE A 54 -11.76 -18.74 6.58
N THR A 55 -12.79 -19.53 6.93
CA THR A 55 -12.76 -20.39 8.12
C THR A 55 -12.05 -21.68 7.71
N ILE A 56 -10.89 -21.94 8.32
CA ILE A 56 -10.23 -23.24 8.27
C ILE A 56 -10.91 -24.10 9.34
N ASP A 57 -11.87 -24.91 8.93
CA ASP A 57 -12.28 -26.10 9.68
C ASP A 57 -12.19 -27.27 8.70
N ASP A 58 -11.08 -27.98 8.78
CA ASP A 58 -10.81 -29.22 8.06
C ASP A 58 -11.71 -30.32 8.63
N GLU A 59 -12.93 -30.48 8.13
CA GLU A 59 -13.63 -31.78 8.14
C GLU A 59 -14.85 -31.82 7.20
N LEU A 60 -14.89 -32.86 6.36
CA LEU A 60 -16.02 -33.39 5.57
C LEU A 60 -16.38 -32.67 4.26
N ILE A 61 -15.58 -32.90 3.21
CA ILE A 61 -16.03 -32.71 1.82
C ILE A 61 -16.90 -33.93 1.43
N SER A 62 -18.21 -33.71 1.33
CA SER A 62 -19.16 -34.60 0.65
C SER A 62 -19.36 -34.18 -0.81
N ASP A 63 -19.78 -35.10 -1.69
CA ASP A 63 -19.93 -34.92 -3.14
C ASP A 63 -20.78 -33.71 -3.59
N LYS A 64 -21.56 -33.11 -2.67
CA LYS A 64 -22.32 -31.87 -2.92
C LYS A 64 -21.41 -30.63 -2.98
N TYR A 65 -20.31 -30.62 -2.22
CA TYR A 65 -19.30 -29.55 -2.25
C TYR A 65 -18.42 -29.60 -3.50
N GLN A 66 -18.23 -30.76 -4.12
CA GLN A 66 -17.47 -30.86 -5.37
C GLN A 66 -18.13 -30.05 -6.50
N ASN A 67 -19.45 -30.15 -6.64
CA ASN A 67 -20.20 -29.38 -7.65
C ASN A 67 -20.25 -27.88 -7.36
N GLU A 68 -20.27 -27.47 -6.08
CA GLU A 68 -20.16 -26.05 -5.71
C GLU A 68 -18.74 -25.51 -5.91
N PHE A 69 -17.73 -26.32 -5.64
CA PHE A 69 -16.31 -26.02 -5.87
C PHE A 69 -16.01 -25.87 -7.37
N ASP A 70 -16.53 -26.76 -8.22
CA ASP A 70 -16.37 -26.68 -9.68
C ASP A 70 -17.03 -25.41 -10.25
N ASN A 71 -18.23 -25.05 -9.76
CA ASN A 71 -18.89 -23.79 -10.13
C ASN A 71 -18.12 -22.55 -9.65
N GLN A 72 -17.54 -22.59 -8.45
CA GLN A 72 -16.71 -21.52 -7.90
C GLN A 72 -15.38 -21.38 -8.65
N PHE A 73 -14.80 -22.51 -9.08
CA PHE A 73 -13.60 -22.55 -9.91
C PHE A 73 -13.85 -21.95 -11.29
N GLN A 74 -14.98 -22.29 -11.90
CA GLN A 74 -15.36 -21.77 -13.21
C GLN A 74 -15.66 -20.27 -13.13
N LYS A 75 -16.26 -19.79 -12.03
CA LYS A 75 -16.43 -18.36 -11.76
C LYS A 75 -15.09 -17.65 -11.53
N ALA A 76 -14.19 -18.20 -10.73
CA ALA A 76 -12.86 -17.65 -10.49
C ALA A 76 -12.02 -17.58 -11.78
N TYR A 77 -12.17 -18.56 -12.68
CA TYR A 77 -11.55 -18.54 -14.00
C TYR A 77 -12.08 -17.38 -14.87
N MET A 78 -13.38 -17.10 -14.81
CA MET A 78 -13.99 -15.94 -15.50
C MET A 78 -13.48 -14.61 -14.92
N GLU A 79 -13.38 -14.47 -13.60
CA GLU A 79 -12.80 -13.29 -12.94
C GLU A 79 -11.32 -13.10 -13.33
N CYS A 80 -10.55 -14.19 -13.43
CA CYS A 80 -9.16 -14.13 -13.90
C CYS A 80 -9.05 -13.76 -15.39
N ALA A 81 -10.01 -14.17 -16.21
CA ALA A 81 -10.07 -13.83 -17.62
C ALA A 81 -10.36 -12.34 -17.83
N GLU A 82 -11.22 -11.74 -17.00
CA GLU A 82 -11.46 -10.29 -16.99
C GLU A 82 -10.20 -9.50 -16.58
N ARG A 83 -9.47 -9.99 -15.56
CA ARG A 83 -8.14 -9.46 -15.18
C ARG A 83 -7.07 -9.71 -16.26
N GLY A 84 -7.31 -10.63 -17.20
CA GLY A 84 -6.41 -11.00 -18.28
C GLY A 84 -5.29 -11.96 -17.88
N PHE A 85 -5.23 -12.44 -16.63
CA PHE A 85 -4.24 -13.42 -16.18
C PHE A 85 -4.62 -14.19 -14.90
N CYS A 86 -4.15 -15.43 -14.81
CA CYS A 86 -4.07 -16.21 -13.57
C CYS A 86 -2.70 -16.01 -12.91
N ASP A 87 -2.68 -15.84 -11.59
CA ASP A 87 -1.45 -15.80 -10.78
C ASP A 87 -1.16 -17.15 -10.13
N ILE A 88 -0.13 -17.19 -9.26
CA ILE A 88 0.32 -18.41 -8.61
C ILE A 88 -0.73 -19.02 -7.67
N TYR A 89 -1.63 -18.19 -7.13
CA TYR A 89 -2.65 -18.60 -6.17
C TYR A 89 -3.93 -19.09 -6.84
N CYS A 90 -4.07 -18.94 -8.17
CA CYS A 90 -5.17 -19.53 -8.92
C CYS A 90 -5.07 -21.07 -8.92
N GLY A 91 -6.18 -21.74 -8.61
CA GLY A 91 -6.28 -23.21 -8.60
C GLY A 91 -6.31 -23.88 -9.98
N CYS A 92 -6.25 -23.11 -11.07
CA CYS A 92 -6.25 -23.64 -12.43
C CYS A 92 -5.09 -24.61 -12.66
N ASP A 93 -5.32 -25.68 -13.43
CA ASP A 93 -4.25 -26.60 -13.84
C ASP A 93 -3.13 -25.82 -14.54
N ILE A 94 -1.89 -26.06 -14.11
CA ILE A 94 -0.72 -25.30 -14.56
C ILE A 94 -0.37 -25.56 -16.03
N ASN A 95 -0.70 -26.75 -16.55
CA ASN A 95 -0.42 -27.15 -17.92
C ASN A 95 -1.54 -26.68 -18.87
N ASP A 96 -2.79 -26.67 -18.40
CA ASP A 96 -3.94 -26.35 -19.23
C ASP A 96 -4.34 -24.86 -19.20
N CYS A 97 -3.97 -24.11 -18.16
CA CYS A 97 -4.33 -22.71 -18.04
C CYS A 97 -3.51 -21.80 -18.97
N LYS A 98 -4.14 -21.39 -20.08
CA LYS A 98 -3.53 -20.52 -21.10
C LYS A 98 -3.21 -19.11 -20.59
N ILE A 99 -3.97 -18.61 -19.62
CA ILE A 99 -3.81 -17.27 -19.06
C ILE A 99 -2.93 -17.25 -17.81
N ARG A 100 -2.38 -18.39 -17.38
CA ARG A 100 -1.47 -18.44 -16.23
C ARG A 100 -0.16 -17.75 -16.55
N LYS A 101 0.27 -16.86 -15.65
CA LYS A 101 1.56 -16.18 -15.76
C LYS A 101 2.70 -17.18 -15.75
N LYS A 102 3.56 -17.09 -16.76
CA LYS A 102 4.77 -17.92 -16.90
C LYS A 102 6.06 -17.19 -16.52
N GLY A 103 5.96 -15.93 -16.11
CA GLY A 103 7.10 -15.06 -15.89
C GLY A 103 7.77 -14.60 -17.19
N CYS A 104 8.69 -13.65 -17.08
CA CYS A 104 9.50 -13.21 -18.22
C CYS A 104 10.74 -14.09 -18.41
N ARG A 105 11.25 -14.14 -19.64
CA ARG A 105 12.50 -14.83 -19.99
C ARG A 105 13.68 -13.86 -20.20
N CYS A 106 13.59 -12.67 -19.60
CA CYS A 106 14.59 -11.62 -19.74
C CYS A 106 15.93 -12.09 -19.17
N ILE A 107 17.01 -11.80 -19.89
CA ILE A 107 18.39 -12.12 -19.49
C ILE A 107 19.05 -10.83 -19.01
N ASN A 108 19.95 -10.93 -18.03
CA ASN A 108 20.70 -9.81 -17.45
C ASN A 108 19.87 -8.74 -16.71
N GLY A 109 18.59 -9.00 -16.46
CA GLY A 109 17.79 -8.17 -15.54
C GLY A 109 17.30 -6.84 -16.10
N LYS A 110 17.53 -6.54 -17.39
CA LYS A 110 17.01 -5.36 -18.09
C LYS A 110 15.51 -5.44 -18.35
N CYS A 111 14.74 -5.36 -17.26
CA CYS A 111 13.31 -5.64 -17.27
C CYS A 111 12.44 -4.38 -17.34
N LYS A 112 13.00 -3.16 -17.33
CA LYS A 112 12.27 -1.89 -17.49
C LYS A 112 12.10 -1.48 -18.96
N THR A 113 11.60 -2.40 -19.78
CA THR A 113 11.38 -2.15 -21.21
C THR A 113 10.12 -2.89 -21.68
N ASN A 114 9.49 -2.41 -22.74
CA ASN A 114 8.32 -3.08 -23.34
C ASN A 114 8.65 -4.46 -23.95
N LEU A 115 9.94 -4.85 -24.02
CA LEU A 115 10.35 -6.21 -24.39
C LEU A 115 10.14 -7.20 -23.24
N CYS A 116 10.11 -6.72 -21.99
CA CYS A 116 9.79 -7.53 -20.83
C CYS A 116 8.28 -7.60 -20.67
N ILE A 117 7.71 -8.80 -20.80
CA ILE A 117 6.26 -9.03 -20.66
C ILE A 117 5.72 -8.60 -19.29
N CYS A 118 6.50 -8.69 -18.22
CA CYS A 118 6.08 -8.22 -16.89
C CYS A 118 5.87 -6.70 -16.92
N PHE A 119 6.85 -5.97 -17.46
CA PHE A 119 6.83 -4.51 -17.50
C PHE A 119 5.79 -3.97 -18.48
N SER A 120 5.63 -4.58 -19.66
CA SER A 120 4.60 -4.18 -20.62
C SER A 120 3.17 -4.35 -20.08
N LEU A 121 2.99 -5.25 -19.11
CA LEU A 121 1.73 -5.49 -18.43
C LEU A 121 1.57 -4.64 -17.15
N GLY A 122 2.51 -3.72 -16.86
CA GLY A 122 2.47 -2.87 -15.67
C GLY A 122 2.69 -3.63 -14.36
N MET A 123 3.45 -4.73 -14.38
CA MET A 123 3.69 -5.59 -13.21
C MET A 123 5.18 -5.77 -12.95
N GLU A 124 5.55 -5.95 -11.69
CA GLU A 124 6.91 -6.35 -11.34
C GLU A 124 7.20 -7.80 -11.76
N CYS A 125 8.48 -8.10 -11.91
CA CYS A 125 8.92 -9.49 -12.02
C CYS A 125 8.63 -10.20 -10.69
N ASP A 126 8.17 -11.43 -10.78
CA ASP A 126 7.87 -12.31 -9.65
C ASP A 126 9.03 -13.30 -9.47
N PRO A 127 9.58 -13.47 -8.25
CA PRO A 127 10.81 -14.25 -8.05
C PRO A 127 10.60 -15.76 -8.22
N GLU A 128 9.36 -16.25 -8.12
CA GLU A 128 9.07 -17.67 -8.26
C GLU A 128 9.02 -18.10 -9.73
N ILE A 129 8.50 -17.23 -10.61
CA ILE A 129 8.31 -17.54 -12.03
C ILE A 129 9.31 -16.84 -12.97
N CYS A 130 9.93 -15.72 -12.57
CA CYS A 130 10.90 -14.98 -13.39
C CYS A 130 12.36 -15.35 -13.09
N ASN A 131 12.67 -16.65 -13.08
CA ASN A 131 13.96 -17.17 -12.62
C ASN A 131 15.20 -16.67 -13.42
N MET A 132 15.01 -16.28 -14.69
CA MET A 132 16.11 -15.83 -15.55
C MET A 132 16.65 -14.46 -15.17
N CYS A 133 15.77 -13.52 -14.86
CA CYS A 133 16.12 -12.16 -14.44
C CYS A 133 16.14 -11.99 -12.92
N TYR A 134 15.35 -12.78 -12.19
CA TYR A 134 14.91 -12.47 -10.83
C TYR A 134 14.80 -13.71 -9.93
N GLY A 135 15.75 -14.66 -10.04
CA GLY A 135 15.88 -15.76 -9.08
C GLY A 135 16.62 -15.39 -7.80
N CYS A 136 16.73 -16.32 -6.84
CA CYS A 136 17.37 -16.11 -5.52
C CYS A 136 18.79 -15.51 -5.59
N GLU A 137 19.61 -15.92 -6.55
CA GLU A 137 20.98 -15.40 -6.76
C GLU A 137 21.03 -14.13 -7.63
N LYS A 138 19.88 -13.66 -8.12
CA LYS A 138 19.75 -12.56 -9.08
C LYS A 138 18.84 -11.43 -8.59
N LYS A 139 18.48 -11.43 -7.32
CA LYS A 139 17.59 -10.44 -6.69
C LYS A 139 17.96 -8.98 -7.03
N ASN A 140 19.26 -8.67 -7.06
CA ASN A 140 19.75 -7.32 -7.38
C ASN A 140 19.96 -7.04 -8.87
N ARG A 141 19.78 -8.03 -9.76
CA ARG A 141 20.00 -7.88 -11.20
C ARG A 141 18.76 -7.40 -11.93
N CYS A 142 17.57 -7.90 -11.56
CA CYS A 142 16.33 -7.43 -12.17
C CYS A 142 16.10 -5.96 -11.81
N GLU A 143 15.81 -5.15 -12.81
CA GLU A 143 15.47 -3.74 -12.67
C GLU A 143 13.97 -3.54 -12.37
N ASN A 144 13.12 -4.52 -12.67
CA ASN A 144 11.66 -4.44 -12.49
C ASN A 144 11.19 -5.14 -11.20
N ASN A 145 11.72 -4.69 -10.07
CA ASN A 145 11.49 -5.27 -8.73
C ASN A 145 11.64 -4.24 -7.59
N GLU A 146 11.56 -2.96 -7.93
CA GLU A 146 11.86 -1.86 -7.02
C GLU A 146 10.83 -1.76 -5.90
N TYR A 147 9.58 -2.08 -6.16
CA TYR A 147 8.52 -2.13 -5.15
C TYR A 147 8.78 -3.25 -4.15
N VAL A 148 8.94 -4.50 -4.62
CA VAL A 148 9.16 -5.67 -3.74
C VAL A 148 10.39 -5.49 -2.85
N TYR A 149 11.47 -4.91 -3.38
CA TYR A 149 12.71 -4.66 -2.62
C TYR A 149 12.81 -3.26 -2.01
N ARG A 150 11.75 -2.45 -2.09
CA ARG A 150 11.70 -1.09 -1.52
C ARG A 150 12.87 -0.21 -1.97
N LYS A 151 13.26 -0.30 -3.24
CA LYS A 151 14.34 0.49 -3.88
C LYS A 151 13.85 1.90 -4.25
N GLN A 152 13.24 2.59 -3.30
CA GLN A 152 12.73 3.96 -3.46
C GLN A 152 13.87 4.98 -3.34
N ALA A 153 13.75 6.11 -4.03
CA ALA A 153 14.67 7.22 -3.86
C ALA A 153 14.64 7.81 -2.44
N ARG A 154 15.76 8.41 -2.01
CA ARG A 154 15.83 9.05 -0.69
C ARG A 154 15.23 10.46 -0.73
N THR A 155 14.12 10.64 -0.01
CA THR A 155 13.35 11.89 0.02
C THR A 155 13.24 12.52 1.41
N VAL A 156 13.06 13.84 1.41
CA VAL A 156 12.83 14.69 2.59
C VAL A 156 11.66 15.61 2.34
N ILE A 157 11.00 16.05 3.40
CA ILE A 157 9.90 17.02 3.35
C ILE A 157 10.49 18.40 3.64
N GLY A 158 10.04 19.42 2.91
CA GLY A 158 10.41 20.82 3.12
C GLY A 158 9.28 21.76 2.71
N VAL A 159 9.42 23.06 2.98
CA VAL A 159 8.45 24.06 2.52
C VAL A 159 8.45 24.10 0.99
N SER A 160 7.27 23.99 0.38
CA SER A 160 7.10 24.04 -1.06
C SER A 160 7.45 25.41 -1.61
N SER A 161 8.19 25.43 -2.72
CA SER A 161 8.46 26.66 -3.48
C SER A 161 7.34 27.00 -4.48
N ALA A 162 6.39 26.08 -4.70
CA ALA A 162 5.33 26.21 -5.70
C ALA A 162 3.96 26.56 -5.09
N CYS A 163 3.77 26.33 -3.80
CA CYS A 163 2.51 26.61 -3.10
C CYS A 163 2.77 26.90 -1.62
N ASN A 164 1.76 27.46 -0.94
CA ASN A 164 1.76 27.58 0.51
C ASN A 164 1.44 26.21 1.13
N GLY A 165 2.46 25.35 1.22
CA GLY A 165 2.34 23.96 1.63
C GLY A 165 3.72 23.30 1.83
N LEU A 166 3.78 22.03 2.21
CA LEU A 166 5.02 21.26 2.14
C LEU A 166 5.18 20.64 0.75
N GLY A 167 6.42 20.28 0.42
CA GLY A 167 6.81 19.57 -0.77
C GLY A 167 7.76 18.42 -0.45
N LEU A 168 7.80 17.43 -1.34
CA LEU A 168 8.72 16.31 -1.26
C LEU A 168 9.94 16.57 -2.14
N TYR A 169 11.12 16.52 -1.55
CA TYR A 169 12.39 16.81 -2.21
C TYR A 169 13.29 15.58 -2.22
N ASN A 170 13.99 15.37 -3.32
CA ASN A 170 15.05 14.37 -3.41
C ASN A 170 16.32 14.87 -2.72
N THR A 171 17.01 13.97 -2.02
CA THR A 171 18.31 14.29 -1.41
C THR A 171 19.50 13.95 -2.31
N GLN A 172 19.24 13.21 -3.40
CA GLN A 172 20.22 12.75 -4.37
C GLN A 172 19.61 12.81 -5.78
N PRO A 173 20.43 12.96 -6.84
CA PRO A 173 19.94 12.85 -8.22
C PRO A 173 19.17 11.55 -8.42
N ILE A 174 18.01 11.64 -9.09
CA ILE A 174 17.16 10.49 -9.41
C ILE A 174 17.29 10.25 -10.92
N ASN A 175 17.59 9.01 -11.30
CA ASN A 175 17.63 8.63 -12.70
C ASN A 175 16.21 8.54 -13.26
N GLU A 176 16.08 8.75 -14.57
CA GLU A 176 14.82 8.57 -15.27
C GLU A 176 14.26 7.16 -15.05
N ASN A 177 12.94 7.04 -14.94
CA ASN A 177 12.22 5.78 -14.75
C ASN A 177 12.55 5.02 -13.45
N CYS A 178 13.18 5.66 -12.46
CA CYS A 178 13.37 5.08 -11.13
C CYS A 178 12.16 5.26 -10.22
N LEU A 179 11.92 4.28 -9.35
CA LEU A 179 10.92 4.39 -8.29
C LEU A 179 11.30 5.51 -7.30
N VAL A 180 10.51 6.59 -7.26
CA VAL A 180 10.73 7.70 -6.33
C VAL A 180 10.15 7.37 -4.95
N VAL A 181 8.86 7.09 -4.91
CA VAL A 181 8.10 6.80 -3.68
C VAL A 181 6.84 6.05 -4.06
N LEU A 182 6.25 5.35 -3.09
CA LEU A 182 4.95 4.71 -3.26
C LEU A 182 3.86 5.59 -2.69
N TYR A 183 2.71 5.67 -3.34
CA TYR A 183 1.54 6.26 -2.72
C TYR A 183 0.93 5.25 -1.75
N ILE A 184 1.02 5.51 -0.45
CA ILE A 184 0.54 4.61 0.59
C ILE A 184 -0.56 5.33 1.36
N GLY A 185 -1.70 4.67 1.49
CA GLY A 185 -2.85 5.12 2.26
C GLY A 185 -3.76 3.97 2.67
N GLU A 186 -4.88 4.33 3.28
CA GLU A 186 -6.00 3.43 3.56
C GLU A 186 -6.74 3.09 2.27
N LEU A 187 -7.14 1.83 2.12
CA LEU A 187 -8.05 1.44 1.05
C LEU A 187 -9.48 1.67 1.51
N ILE A 188 -10.17 2.61 0.89
CA ILE A 188 -11.54 3.00 1.23
C ILE A 188 -12.49 2.87 0.03
N SER A 189 -13.78 2.77 0.29
CA SER A 189 -14.82 2.84 -0.75
C SER A 189 -15.13 4.31 -1.11
N GLU A 190 -15.87 4.52 -2.19
CA GLU A 190 -16.39 5.84 -2.56
C GLU A 190 -17.33 6.41 -1.49
N ASP A 191 -18.20 5.56 -0.92
CA ASP A 191 -19.11 5.97 0.16
C ASP A 191 -18.34 6.47 1.40
N GLU A 192 -17.27 5.76 1.78
CA GLU A 192 -16.42 6.17 2.90
C GLU A 192 -15.71 7.49 2.59
N LEU A 193 -15.30 7.72 1.34
CA LEU A 193 -14.71 9.00 0.93
C LEU A 193 -15.72 10.15 1.10
N ILE A 194 -16.96 9.96 0.65
CA ILE A 194 -18.05 10.96 0.79
C ILE A 194 -18.28 11.29 2.27
N ILE A 195 -18.30 10.27 3.14
CA ILE A 195 -18.45 10.47 4.59
C ILE A 195 -17.27 11.29 5.14
N ARG A 196 -16.02 10.92 4.79
CA ARG A 196 -14.81 11.64 5.24
C ARG A 196 -14.75 13.09 4.76
N GLU A 197 -15.23 13.36 3.54
CA GLU A 197 -15.33 14.71 2.98
C GLU A 197 -16.41 15.54 3.70
N SER A 198 -17.50 14.91 4.14
CA SER A 198 -18.57 15.59 4.88
C SER A 198 -18.11 16.14 6.23
N TRP A 199 -17.19 15.45 6.91
CA TRP A 199 -16.68 15.85 8.24
C TRP A 199 -15.67 16.98 8.15
N PHE A 200 -14.92 17.07 7.07
CA PHE A 200 -13.84 18.02 6.89
C PHE A 200 -13.99 18.70 5.54
N LYS A 201 -14.74 19.80 5.50
CA LYS A 201 -14.74 20.73 4.36
C LYS A 201 -13.34 21.35 4.21
N SER A 202 -12.47 20.60 3.56
CA SER A 202 -11.13 21.00 3.18
C SER A 202 -11.04 20.87 1.68
N ASP A 203 -10.46 21.88 1.02
CA ASP A 203 -10.19 21.83 -0.42
C ASP A 203 -9.03 20.87 -0.77
N GLN A 204 -8.52 20.11 0.21
CA GLN A 204 -7.41 19.16 0.05
C GLN A 204 -7.92 17.73 -0.09
N LEU A 205 -7.65 17.13 -1.24
CA LEU A 205 -7.97 15.74 -1.57
C LEU A 205 -6.67 14.90 -1.61
N TYR A 206 -6.64 13.84 -0.81
CA TYR A 206 -5.52 12.90 -0.71
C TYR A 206 -5.92 11.49 -1.14
N SER A 207 -6.88 11.41 -2.05
CA SER A 207 -7.47 10.16 -2.52
C SER A 207 -7.13 9.91 -3.98
N PHE A 208 -6.62 8.72 -4.29
CA PHE A 208 -6.34 8.29 -5.66
C PHE A 208 -7.09 7.00 -5.99
N ILE A 209 -7.66 6.96 -7.19
CA ILE A 209 -8.36 5.77 -7.72
C ILE A 209 -7.33 4.70 -8.06
N LYS A 210 -7.54 3.48 -7.56
CA LYS A 210 -6.81 2.30 -8.03
C LYS A 210 -7.57 1.71 -9.23
N ASN A 211 -6.84 1.24 -10.24
CA ASN A 211 -7.33 0.76 -11.56
C ASN A 211 -8.40 -0.35 -11.57
N ASP A 212 -8.92 -0.76 -10.42
CA ASP A 212 -9.98 -1.77 -10.30
C ASP A 212 -11.34 -1.14 -9.90
N TYR A 213 -11.47 0.20 -9.96
CA TYR A 213 -12.69 1.01 -9.80
C TYR A 213 -13.48 0.89 -8.48
N GLU A 214 -13.17 -0.06 -7.60
CA GLU A 214 -13.94 -0.27 -6.37
C GLU A 214 -13.29 0.34 -5.12
N LYS A 215 -11.99 0.65 -5.18
CA LYS A 215 -11.22 1.08 -4.01
C LYS A 215 -10.34 2.28 -4.32
N LEU A 216 -10.45 3.27 -3.45
CA LEU A 216 -9.62 4.46 -3.41
C LEU A 216 -8.50 4.24 -2.39
N THR A 217 -7.33 4.80 -2.66
CA THR A 217 -6.29 4.94 -1.65
C THR A 217 -6.36 6.35 -1.08
N ASP A 218 -6.93 6.49 0.11
CA ASP A 218 -6.97 7.75 0.86
C ASP A 218 -5.84 7.78 1.87
N SER A 219 -5.05 8.84 1.84
CA SER A 219 -3.91 8.98 2.76
C SER A 219 -4.02 10.14 3.72
N LYS A 220 -5.20 10.76 3.82
CA LYS A 220 -5.48 11.89 4.72
C LYS A 220 -5.11 11.59 6.17
N PHE A 221 -5.33 10.35 6.64
CA PHE A 221 -5.05 9.95 8.02
C PHE A 221 -3.88 8.99 8.18
N PHE A 222 -3.59 8.15 7.20
CA PHE A 222 -2.44 7.25 7.25
C PHE A 222 -1.74 7.22 5.90
N GLY A 223 -0.42 7.32 5.91
CA GLY A 223 0.34 7.28 4.67
C GLY A 223 1.84 7.38 4.91
N ASN A 224 2.57 7.77 3.87
CA ASN A 224 4.01 8.05 3.97
C ASN A 224 4.34 9.50 3.60
N LYS A 225 5.62 9.83 3.47
CA LYS A 225 6.13 11.19 3.24
C LYS A 225 5.56 11.91 2.00
N ILE A 226 4.94 11.20 1.05
CA ILE A 226 4.32 11.84 -0.11
C ILE A 226 3.01 12.57 0.25
N ILE A 227 2.39 12.25 1.39
CA ILE A 227 1.20 12.94 1.87
C ILE A 227 1.57 13.83 3.05
N ASP A 228 1.33 15.12 2.82
CA ASP A 228 1.55 16.19 3.78
C ASP A 228 0.49 16.15 4.88
N LYS A 229 0.91 16.48 6.10
CA LYS A 229 0.02 16.80 7.21
C LYS A 229 0.54 18.06 7.88
N TYR A 230 -0.20 19.13 7.71
CA TYR A 230 -0.23 20.25 8.65
C TYR A 230 -1.02 19.87 9.91
#